data_AF-A0A671VWB7-F1
#
_entry.id   AF-A0A671VWB7-F1
#
_cell.length_a   1.000
_cell.length_b   1.000
_cell.length_c   1.000
_cell.angle_alpha   90.00
_cell.angle_beta   90.00
_cell.angle_gamma   90.00
#
_symmetry.space_group_name_H-M   'P 1'
#
loop_
_entity.id
_entity.type
_entity.pdbx_description
1 polymer ?
#
loop_
_entity_poly.entity_id
_entity_poly.type
_entity_poly.pdbx_seq_one_letter_code
_entity_poly.pdbx_strand_id
1 'polypeptide(L)'
;MPGQGQSLTAVDSGLLSPLQPGQVSLSLFLSSPDGDTVVGTGVILPFSGADPVPGACNMEFNLEIDPNVYIHYNLYETTIRFAPANIGYERGETPPACDQSTATNTRWRLQYDVYQYFLPENDLSERSLFSAIQAVADIQGMMANGKWVMRLSSSDVSMALFNSIPGQGVIYSVIVRDPLLNTSASYVPVHTYACSFTSTLDGCYTLGKISTKLFFTISGLAGLFVCFFGHRYFKCELFCMGFSFAAFFFFVLITRTTDLNYDICLALSAVIGVVGGVLLVMSWWRFGSVMACIIVVGLMLGFLIASTVLFTPLGDLDVLRRSDVVFWATFCCIMIIVPLFFLRCINLPGNIITCGVVGGYAVVLAVNAYIYTSLSYITLNILKRFLNNNFSSVFTDVPFQTIDFVMITVWVVLGVCGIVLQLFRERSRPFFPPSPYLMWLQERERRKTNVLDPSHHFPPLPNRLLARARQLTKRTEPAGEHTPLLL
;
A
#
# COMPACT_ATOMS: atom_id res chain seq x y z
N MET A 1 19.51 31.07 19.80
CA MET A 1 19.43 30.67 21.23
C MET A 1 18.20 31.32 21.85
N PRO A 2 17.55 30.73 22.86
CA PRO A 2 16.94 31.57 23.87
C PRO A 2 18.13 32.31 24.54
N GLY A 3 18.19 33.63 24.47
CA GLY A 3 19.35 34.44 24.90
C GLY A 3 19.87 34.06 26.29
N GLN A 4 21.09 34.47 26.65
CA GLN A 4 21.72 34.13 27.93
C GLN A 4 20.73 34.34 29.11
N GLY A 5 20.34 33.25 29.79
CA GLY A 5 19.33 33.27 30.86
C GLY A 5 17.90 32.87 30.45
N GLN A 6 17.66 32.45 29.22
CA GLN A 6 16.36 31.96 28.75
C GLN A 6 16.34 30.43 28.64
N SER A 7 15.17 29.84 28.87
CA SER A 7 14.92 28.39 28.82
C SER A 7 14.06 28.02 27.62
N LEU A 8 14.30 26.86 27.02
CA LEU A 8 13.43 26.25 26.02
C LEU A 8 12.81 24.97 26.61
N THR A 9 11.49 24.89 26.60
CA THR A 9 10.76 23.66 26.93
C THR A 9 10.29 23.02 25.64
N ALA A 10 10.91 21.91 25.25
CA ALA A 10 10.57 21.20 24.03
C ALA A 10 11.00 19.73 24.12
N VAL A 11 10.42 18.90 23.24
CA VAL A 11 10.74 17.48 23.08
C VAL A 11 11.78 17.35 21.97
N ASP A 12 12.78 16.49 22.15
CA ASP A 12 13.82 16.17 21.16
C ASP A 12 14.45 17.38 20.46
N SER A 13 14.79 18.42 21.24
CA SER A 13 15.34 19.66 20.70
C SER A 13 16.86 19.73 20.82
N GLY A 14 17.51 20.14 19.75
CA GLY A 14 18.90 20.56 19.76
C GLY A 14 19.06 22.08 19.81
N LEU A 15 20.20 22.48 20.35
CA LEU A 15 20.58 23.87 20.55
C LEU A 15 21.97 24.08 19.94
N LEU A 16 22.09 25.10 19.09
CA LEU A 16 23.38 25.52 18.57
C LEU A 16 23.92 26.70 19.39
N SER A 17 25.16 26.56 19.85
CA SER A 17 25.81 27.54 20.73
C SER A 17 27.12 28.05 20.11
N PRO A 18 27.18 29.28 19.58
CA PRO A 18 28.43 29.85 19.10
C PRO A 18 29.36 30.13 20.29
N LEU A 19 30.58 29.62 20.23
CA LEU A 19 31.60 29.86 21.25
C LEU A 19 32.30 31.20 21.01
N GLN A 20 32.54 31.94 22.09
CA GLN A 20 33.34 33.16 22.02
C GLN A 20 34.82 32.84 21.68
N PRO A 21 35.57 33.81 21.12
CA PRO A 21 37.01 33.67 20.94
C PRO A 21 37.70 33.28 22.25
N GLY A 22 38.43 32.16 22.24
CA GLY A 22 39.12 31.64 23.44
C GLY A 22 38.24 30.88 24.45
N GLN A 23 36.92 30.79 24.24
CA GLN A 23 36.05 29.99 25.10
C GLN A 23 36.28 28.50 24.89
N VAL A 24 36.54 27.79 26.00
CA VAL A 24 36.85 26.34 26.02
C VAL A 24 35.76 25.50 26.70
N SER A 25 34.84 26.11 27.42
CA SER A 25 33.78 25.41 28.15
C SER A 25 32.41 26.07 27.96
N LEU A 26 31.38 25.23 27.82
CA LEU A 26 29.97 25.60 27.78
C LEU A 26 29.21 24.69 28.75
N SER A 27 28.37 25.26 29.60
CA SER A 27 27.51 24.52 30.53
C SER A 27 26.05 24.67 30.11
N LEU A 28 25.38 23.54 29.88
CA LEU A 28 23.94 23.46 29.61
C LEU A 28 23.26 22.71 30.75
N PHE A 29 22.10 23.18 31.17
CA PHE A 29 21.32 22.57 32.24
C PHE A 29 20.01 22.03 31.65
N LEU A 30 19.63 20.83 32.08
CA LEU A 30 18.39 20.16 31.69
C LEU A 30 17.54 19.99 32.94
N SER A 31 16.27 20.38 32.86
CA SER A 31 15.30 20.22 33.94
C SER A 31 13.98 19.67 33.41
N SER A 32 13.40 18.71 34.13
CA SER A 32 12.05 18.21 33.88
C SER A 32 11.02 19.17 34.50
N PRO A 33 10.04 19.69 33.75
CA PRO A 33 9.08 20.67 34.26
C PRO A 33 8.16 20.09 35.34
N ASP A 34 7.83 18.80 35.27
CA ASP A 34 6.87 18.14 36.18
C ASP A 34 7.56 17.44 37.36
N GLY A 35 8.90 17.48 37.44
CA GLY A 35 9.67 16.82 38.51
C GLY A 35 9.76 15.30 38.40
N ASP A 36 9.15 14.71 37.37
CA ASP A 36 9.23 13.28 37.07
C ASP A 36 10.65 12.88 36.62
N THR A 37 11.04 11.65 36.96
CA THR A 37 12.30 11.06 36.50
C THR A 37 12.20 10.72 35.01
N VAL A 38 12.88 11.50 34.17
CA VAL A 38 12.94 11.28 32.72
C VAL A 38 14.30 10.71 32.33
N VAL A 39 14.32 9.74 31.42
CA VAL A 39 15.56 9.27 30.79
C VAL A 39 15.85 10.17 29.59
N GLY A 40 17.00 10.83 29.60
CA GLY A 40 17.45 11.70 28.51
C GLY A 40 18.81 11.27 27.99
N THR A 41 19.01 11.43 26.67
CA THR A 41 20.32 11.26 26.04
C THR A 41 20.75 12.60 25.45
N GLY A 42 21.92 13.09 25.84
CA GLY A 42 22.52 14.31 25.28
C GLY A 42 23.65 13.96 24.33
N VAL A 43 23.61 14.49 23.11
CA VAL A 43 24.69 14.35 22.13
C VAL A 43 25.30 15.72 21.89
N ILE A 44 26.63 15.79 21.95
CA ILE A 44 27.38 17.03 21.73
C ILE A 44 28.19 16.85 20.45
N LEU A 45 27.91 17.68 19.45
CA LEU A 45 28.60 17.69 18.17
C LEU A 45 29.44 18.97 18.05
N PRO A 46 30.78 18.88 17.99
CA PRO A 46 31.63 20.04 17.74
C PRO A 46 31.65 20.39 16.24
N PHE A 47 31.52 21.67 15.93
CA PHE A 47 31.65 22.20 14.57
C PHE A 47 32.80 23.23 14.51
N SER A 48 33.47 23.28 13.36
CA SER A 48 34.52 24.24 13.02
C SER A 48 33.94 25.49 12.34
N GLY A 49 34.73 26.56 12.24
CA GLY A 49 34.32 27.79 11.55
C GLY A 49 34.06 27.61 10.04
N ALA A 50 34.57 26.54 9.44
CA ALA A 50 34.35 26.20 8.04
C ALA A 50 33.09 25.32 7.82
N ASP A 51 32.51 24.76 8.89
CA ASP A 51 31.32 23.92 8.78
C ASP A 51 30.08 24.79 8.60
N PRO A 52 29.14 24.39 7.72
CA PRO A 52 27.87 25.10 7.58
C PRO A 52 27.10 25.11 8.91
N VAL A 53 26.33 26.16 9.15
CA VAL A 53 25.56 26.34 10.39
C VAL A 53 24.09 25.94 10.14
N PRO A 54 23.63 24.77 10.65
CA PRO A 54 22.25 24.31 10.45
C PRO A 54 21.24 25.29 11.02
N GLY A 55 20.23 25.65 10.23
CA GLY A 55 19.12 26.48 10.67
C GLY A 55 19.45 27.94 11.00
N ALA A 56 20.63 28.43 10.63
CA ALA A 56 21.04 29.81 10.90
C ALA A 56 20.28 30.86 10.07
N CYS A 57 19.55 30.44 9.04
CA CYS A 57 18.69 31.30 8.24
C CYS A 57 17.22 31.02 8.51
N ASN A 58 16.85 30.99 9.79
CA ASN A 58 15.48 30.73 10.20
C ASN A 58 14.62 32.01 10.15
N MET A 59 13.46 31.90 9.51
CA MET A 59 12.40 32.93 9.52
C MET A 59 11.04 32.35 9.96
N GLU A 60 10.94 31.03 10.14
CA GLU A 60 9.67 30.33 10.36
C GLU A 60 9.47 29.88 11.82
N PHE A 61 10.55 29.52 12.51
CA PHE A 61 10.49 28.92 13.84
C PHE A 61 10.92 29.87 14.96
N ASN A 62 10.70 29.46 16.21
CA ASN A 62 10.89 30.33 17.39
C ASN A 62 12.37 30.59 17.74
N LEU A 63 13.30 29.74 17.30
CA LEU A 63 14.72 29.90 17.60
C LEU A 63 15.42 30.72 16.52
N GLU A 64 16.21 31.72 16.90
CA GLU A 64 17.00 32.51 15.92
C GLU A 64 17.89 31.64 15.01
N ILE A 65 18.54 30.63 15.61
CA ILE A 65 19.24 29.56 14.89
C ILE A 65 18.55 28.26 15.29
N ASP A 66 17.90 27.62 14.32
CA ASP A 66 17.07 26.45 14.58
C ASP A 66 17.57 25.18 13.87
N PRO A 67 18.44 24.39 14.51
CA PRO A 67 18.97 23.16 13.93
C PRO A 67 17.96 21.99 13.97
N ASN A 68 16.72 22.23 14.41
CA ASN A 68 15.73 21.18 14.59
C ASN A 68 15.02 20.84 13.28
N VAL A 69 14.69 19.55 13.14
CA VAL A 69 13.81 19.06 12.09
C VAL A 69 12.44 18.83 12.69
N TYR A 70 11.43 19.50 12.14
CA TYR A 70 10.05 19.41 12.57
C TYR A 70 9.31 18.35 11.74
N ILE A 71 8.64 17.42 12.42
CA ILE A 71 7.81 16.40 11.78
C ILE A 71 6.34 16.76 11.91
N HIS A 72 5.61 16.67 10.81
CA HIS A 72 4.15 16.55 10.81
C HIS A 72 3.73 15.32 10.03
N TYR A 73 2.88 14.49 10.60
CA TYR A 73 2.37 13.29 9.95
C TYR A 73 0.84 13.27 9.94
N ASN A 74 0.30 12.65 8.90
CA ASN A 74 -1.09 12.23 8.81
C ASN A 74 -1.14 10.74 8.41
N LEU A 75 -2.33 10.20 8.14
CA LEU A 75 -2.51 8.79 7.75
C LEU A 75 -1.80 8.42 6.44
N TYR A 76 -1.58 9.41 5.55
CA TYR A 76 -1.07 9.22 4.20
C TYR A 76 0.43 9.53 4.12
N GLU A 77 0.86 10.68 4.62
CA GLU A 77 2.20 11.24 4.44
C GLU A 77 2.78 11.82 5.75
N THR A 78 4.11 11.72 5.85
CA THR A 78 4.95 12.31 6.88
C THR A 78 5.81 13.37 6.22
N THR A 79 5.71 14.59 6.70
CA THR A 79 6.44 15.75 6.21
C THR A 79 7.50 16.13 7.23
N ILE A 80 8.72 16.33 6.77
CA ILE A 80 9.78 16.94 7.58
C ILE A 80 10.02 18.35 7.06
N ARG A 81 10.20 19.30 7.98
CA ARG A 81 10.53 20.70 7.69
C ARG A 81 11.72 21.12 8.52
N PHE A 82 12.60 21.92 7.96
CA PHE A 82 13.77 22.43 8.66
C PHE A 82 14.11 23.84 8.19
N ALA A 83 14.74 24.62 9.06
CA ALA A 83 15.20 25.96 8.70
C ALA A 83 16.43 25.87 7.77
N PRO A 84 16.55 26.74 6.74
CA PRO A 84 17.73 26.78 5.90
C PRO A 84 19.02 27.07 6.69
N ALA A 85 20.12 26.47 6.26
CA ALA A 85 21.45 26.68 6.83
C ALA A 85 22.12 27.94 6.27
N ASN A 86 23.18 28.38 6.96
CA ASN A 86 24.09 29.42 6.49
C ASN A 86 25.52 28.88 6.35
N ILE A 87 26.39 29.61 5.68
CA ILE A 87 27.82 29.28 5.61
C ILE A 87 28.44 29.45 7.01
N GLY A 88 29.43 28.62 7.31
CA GLY A 88 30.28 28.77 8.49
C GLY A 88 30.99 30.12 8.56
N TYR A 89 31.27 30.56 9.77
CA TYR A 89 32.01 31.79 10.06
C TYR A 89 32.89 31.58 11.30
N GLU A 90 33.96 32.37 11.42
CA GLU A 90 34.90 32.23 12.53
C GLU A 90 34.34 32.80 13.84
N ARG A 91 34.92 32.36 14.96
CA ARG A 91 34.47 32.80 16.28
C ARG A 91 34.65 34.32 16.43
N GLY A 92 33.58 34.99 16.85
CA GLY A 92 33.56 36.44 17.06
C GLY A 92 33.29 37.26 15.79
N GLU A 93 33.17 36.62 14.63
CA GLU A 93 32.73 37.29 13.40
C GLU A 93 31.21 37.43 13.36
N THR A 94 30.72 38.40 12.58
CA THR A 94 29.29 38.56 12.33
C THR A 94 28.82 37.51 11.34
N PRO A 95 27.68 36.83 11.59
CA PRO A 95 27.17 35.81 10.70
C PRO A 95 26.88 36.40 9.30
N PRO A 96 27.16 35.65 8.22
CA PRO A 96 26.86 36.10 6.86
C PRO A 96 25.35 36.36 6.67
N ALA A 97 24.98 37.29 5.80
CA ALA A 97 23.56 37.52 5.51
C ALA A 97 22.97 36.38 4.64
N CYS A 98 21.79 35.92 5.01
CA CYS A 98 21.14 34.76 4.39
C CYS A 98 20.72 34.96 2.93
N ASP A 99 20.00 36.06 2.63
CA ASP A 99 19.37 36.27 1.33
C ASP A 99 19.81 37.59 0.65
N GLN A 100 21.11 37.89 0.67
CA GLN A 100 21.67 39.04 -0.06
C GLN A 100 21.86 38.79 -1.56
N SER A 101 22.27 37.57 -1.95
CA SER A 101 22.42 37.19 -3.37
C SER A 101 22.39 35.67 -3.54
N THR A 102 22.06 35.21 -4.75
CA THR A 102 22.12 33.79 -5.16
C THR A 102 23.50 33.37 -5.69
N ALA A 103 24.54 34.19 -5.44
CA ALA A 103 25.90 33.91 -5.90
C ALA A 103 26.53 32.72 -5.15
N THR A 104 27.58 32.13 -5.72
CA THR A 104 28.29 30.97 -5.15
C THR A 104 28.98 31.24 -3.80
N ASN A 105 29.07 32.51 -3.37
CA ASN A 105 29.67 32.89 -2.08
C ASN A 105 28.63 33.01 -0.95
N THR A 106 27.36 32.71 -1.22
CA THR A 106 26.29 32.77 -0.22
C THR A 106 25.73 31.38 0.09
N ARG A 107 24.82 31.30 1.06
CA ARG A 107 24.18 30.04 1.47
C ARG A 107 23.59 29.22 0.31
N TRP A 108 23.29 29.87 -0.82
CA TRP A 108 22.69 29.24 -1.99
C TRP A 108 23.53 28.13 -2.61
N ARG A 109 24.84 28.05 -2.29
CA ARG A 109 25.69 26.91 -2.68
C ARG A 109 25.44 25.63 -1.88
N LEU A 110 24.84 25.74 -0.70
CA LEU A 110 24.68 24.62 0.22
C LEU A 110 23.67 23.61 -0.33
N GLN A 111 23.95 22.34 -0.09
CA GLN A 111 23.12 21.20 -0.48
C GLN A 111 22.69 20.46 0.78
N TYR A 112 21.47 19.96 0.81
CA TYR A 112 20.90 19.24 1.94
C TYR A 112 20.67 17.79 1.53
N ASP A 113 21.44 16.88 2.10
CA ASP A 113 21.27 15.44 1.92
C ASP A 113 20.32 14.94 3.00
N VAL A 114 19.17 14.39 2.58
CA VAL A 114 18.14 13.88 3.49
C VAL A 114 18.32 12.37 3.66
N TYR A 115 18.36 11.94 4.92
CA TYR A 115 18.54 10.54 5.32
C TYR A 115 17.33 10.05 6.11
N GLN A 116 17.07 8.76 5.99
CA GLN A 116 16.10 8.05 6.81
C GLN A 116 16.72 6.77 7.39
N TYR A 117 16.38 6.45 8.62
CA TYR A 117 16.79 5.22 9.30
C TYR A 117 15.56 4.55 9.91
N PHE A 118 15.30 3.31 9.53
CA PHE A 118 14.14 2.56 10.02
C PHE A 118 14.51 1.76 11.27
N LEU A 119 13.63 1.82 12.26
CA LEU A 119 13.73 0.98 13.45
C LEU A 119 13.27 -0.46 13.15
N PRO A 120 13.60 -1.43 14.02
CA PRO A 120 13.08 -2.79 13.89
C PRO A 120 11.53 -2.82 13.88
N GLU A 121 10.95 -3.61 12.99
CA GLU A 121 9.51 -3.82 12.90
C GLU A 121 8.95 -4.39 14.20
N ASN A 122 7.76 -3.92 14.60
CA ASN A 122 7.03 -4.40 15.79
C ASN A 122 7.76 -4.15 17.13
N ASP A 123 8.82 -3.35 17.15
CA ASP A 123 9.49 -2.90 18.36
C ASP A 123 9.17 -1.43 18.64
N LEU A 124 8.38 -1.20 19.69
CA LEU A 124 8.00 0.13 20.17
C LEU A 124 8.72 0.49 21.48
N SER A 125 9.77 -0.23 21.84
CA SER A 125 10.47 -0.03 23.10
C SER A 125 11.35 1.22 23.09
N GLU A 126 11.42 1.91 24.23
CA GLU A 126 12.31 3.08 24.38
C GLU A 126 13.79 2.70 24.17
N ARG A 127 14.19 1.49 24.56
CA ARG A 127 15.58 1.03 24.45
C ARG A 127 16.04 0.95 23.01
N SER A 128 15.21 0.40 22.12
CA SER A 128 15.54 0.31 20.70
C SER A 128 15.63 1.70 20.10
N LEU A 129 14.70 2.61 20.46
CA LEU A 129 14.73 4.01 20.04
C LEU A 129 16.01 4.73 20.47
N PHE A 130 16.37 4.70 21.75
CA PHE A 130 17.59 5.37 22.23
C PHE A 130 18.85 4.80 21.59
N SER A 131 18.93 3.47 21.42
CA SER A 131 20.06 2.84 20.74
C SER A 131 20.16 3.24 19.27
N ALA A 132 19.02 3.37 18.59
CA ALA A 132 18.93 3.79 17.20
C ALA A 132 19.34 5.26 17.05
N ILE A 133 18.82 6.16 17.89
CA ILE A 133 19.20 7.58 17.90
C ILE A 133 20.70 7.71 18.13
N GLN A 134 21.27 6.99 19.10
CA GLN A 134 22.71 7.02 19.36
C GLN A 134 23.53 6.54 18.16
N ALA A 135 23.06 5.53 17.42
CA ALA A 135 23.73 5.00 16.24
C ALA A 135 23.70 5.96 15.03
N VAL A 136 22.78 6.92 15.00
CA VAL A 136 22.62 7.88 13.89
C VAL A 136 22.74 9.34 14.35
N ALA A 137 23.32 9.56 15.54
CA ALA A 137 23.41 10.86 16.17
C ALA A 137 24.41 11.80 15.48
N ASP A 138 25.46 11.25 14.88
CA ASP A 138 26.51 11.98 14.18
C ASP A 138 26.47 11.70 12.66
N ILE A 139 27.25 12.49 11.92
CA ILE A 139 27.31 12.40 10.46
C ILE A 139 27.81 11.02 10.03
N GLN A 140 28.84 10.48 10.70
CA GLN A 140 29.42 9.19 10.35
C GLN A 140 28.45 8.04 10.64
N GLY A 141 27.79 8.05 11.79
CA GLY A 141 26.76 7.07 12.14
C GLY A 141 25.58 7.11 11.18
N MET A 142 25.10 8.31 10.81
CA MET A 142 24.01 8.44 9.85
C MET A 142 24.42 8.00 8.44
N MET A 143 25.65 8.29 7.99
CA MET A 143 26.14 7.81 6.70
C MET A 143 26.39 6.29 6.67
N ALA A 144 26.74 5.68 7.81
CA ALA A 144 27.00 4.24 7.90
C ALA A 144 25.72 3.41 8.04
N ASN A 145 24.76 3.89 8.83
CA ASN A 145 23.55 3.14 9.18
C ASN A 145 22.31 3.62 8.43
N GLY A 146 22.24 4.91 8.12
CA GLY A 146 21.11 5.54 7.45
C GLY A 146 21.08 5.29 5.94
N LYS A 147 19.89 5.38 5.37
CA LYS A 147 19.67 5.34 3.93
C LYS A 147 19.57 6.76 3.39
N TRP A 148 20.45 7.10 2.45
CA TRP A 148 20.33 8.35 1.69
C TRP A 148 19.08 8.29 0.80
N VAL A 149 18.26 9.34 0.85
CA VAL A 149 16.99 9.41 0.13
C VAL A 149 17.06 10.37 -1.05
N MET A 150 17.44 11.62 -0.78
CA MET A 150 17.49 12.65 -1.80
C MET A 150 18.45 13.78 -1.42
N ARG A 151 18.73 14.63 -2.40
CA ARG A 151 19.44 15.88 -2.22
C ARG A 151 18.54 17.06 -2.59
N LEU A 152 18.40 18.01 -1.67
CA LEU A 152 17.71 19.28 -1.89
C LEU A 152 18.75 20.38 -2.11
N SER A 153 18.47 21.27 -3.05
CA SER A 153 19.23 22.50 -3.24
C SER A 153 18.68 23.60 -2.33
N SER A 154 19.46 24.67 -2.12
CA SER A 154 18.98 25.85 -1.39
C SER A 154 17.84 26.60 -2.07
N SER A 155 17.57 26.33 -3.36
CA SER A 155 16.39 26.84 -4.08
C SER A 155 15.15 25.98 -3.94
N ASP A 156 15.29 24.73 -3.49
CA ASP A 156 14.15 23.90 -3.17
C ASP A 156 13.55 24.33 -1.83
N VAL A 157 12.28 24.01 -1.63
CA VAL A 157 11.63 24.18 -0.32
C VAL A 157 12.36 23.25 0.67
N SER A 158 12.67 23.75 1.88
CA SER A 158 13.33 22.99 2.95
C SER A 158 12.36 22.00 3.63
N MET A 159 11.74 21.17 2.81
CA MET A 159 10.74 20.19 3.15
C MET A 159 10.96 18.91 2.36
N ALA A 160 10.77 17.76 3.00
CA ALA A 160 10.69 16.47 2.33
C ALA A 160 9.43 15.70 2.77
N LEU A 161 8.84 14.95 1.84
CA LEU A 161 7.61 14.17 2.05
C LEU A 161 7.90 12.68 1.94
N PHE A 162 7.42 11.93 2.93
CA PHE A 162 7.61 10.49 3.10
C PHE A 162 6.28 9.79 3.31
N ASN A 163 6.21 8.50 2.99
CA ASN A 163 5.01 7.71 3.22
C ASN A 163 4.82 7.51 4.73
N SER A 164 3.64 7.83 5.26
CA SER A 164 3.34 7.54 6.66
C SER A 164 3.10 6.06 6.84
N ILE A 165 3.82 5.45 7.77
CA ILE A 165 3.66 4.04 8.07
C ILE A 165 3.34 3.88 9.57
N PRO A 166 2.04 3.80 9.93
CA PRO A 166 1.65 3.70 11.33
C PRO A 166 2.23 2.45 12.00
N GLY A 167 2.90 2.66 13.13
CA GLY A 167 3.52 1.61 13.95
C GLY A 167 4.96 1.25 13.56
N GLN A 168 5.49 1.80 12.47
CA GLN A 168 6.89 1.64 12.08
C GLN A 168 7.69 2.86 12.52
N GLY A 169 8.72 2.63 13.35
CA GLY A 169 9.61 3.70 13.76
C GLY A 169 10.54 4.13 12.62
N VAL A 170 10.64 5.44 12.39
CA VAL A 170 11.57 6.04 11.43
C VAL A 170 12.25 7.24 12.07
N ILE A 171 13.56 7.35 11.90
CA ILE A 171 14.37 8.52 12.23
C ILE A 171 14.73 9.24 10.93
N TYR A 172 14.43 10.53 10.86
CA TYR A 172 14.82 11.41 9.78
C TYR A 172 15.96 12.32 10.24
N SER A 173 16.94 12.52 9.37
CA SER A 173 17.99 13.52 9.58
C SER A 173 18.33 14.21 8.27
N VAL A 174 18.84 15.42 8.40
CA VAL A 174 19.28 16.23 7.27
C VAL A 174 20.74 16.60 7.52
N ILE A 175 21.59 16.35 6.54
CA ILE A 175 23.00 16.74 6.58
C ILE A 175 23.19 17.84 5.54
N VAL A 176 23.57 19.03 5.98
CA VAL A 176 23.95 20.11 5.08
C VAL A 176 25.41 19.96 4.70
N ARG A 177 25.71 20.11 3.40
CA ARG A 177 27.04 20.00 2.83
C ARG A 177 27.41 21.26 2.08
N ASP A 178 28.64 21.71 2.30
CA ASP A 178 29.28 22.74 1.50
C ASP A 178 30.12 22.07 0.38
N PRO A 179 29.73 22.19 -0.90
CA PRO A 179 30.47 21.58 -2.00
C PRO A 179 31.83 22.25 -2.27
N LEU A 180 32.05 23.48 -1.84
CA LEU A 180 33.31 24.20 -2.08
C LEU A 180 34.36 23.88 -1.01
N LEU A 181 33.96 23.87 0.26
CA LEU A 181 34.85 23.56 1.38
C LEU A 181 34.88 22.05 1.71
N ASN A 182 33.96 21.28 1.12
CA ASN A 182 33.76 19.85 1.38
C ASN A 182 33.53 19.54 2.87
N THR A 183 32.92 20.49 3.59
CA THR A 183 32.51 20.40 4.99
C THR A 183 31.03 20.06 5.10
N SER A 184 30.62 19.54 6.25
CA SER A 184 29.22 19.14 6.46
C SER A 184 28.81 19.26 7.92
N ALA A 185 27.55 19.61 8.15
CA ALA A 185 26.97 19.66 9.47
C ALA A 185 25.62 18.92 9.50
N SER A 186 25.31 18.27 10.62
CA SER A 186 24.04 17.55 10.80
C SER A 186 23.02 18.45 11.48
N TYR A 187 21.78 18.39 11.00
CA TYR A 187 20.61 18.79 11.76
C TYR A 187 20.33 17.76 12.86
N VAL A 188 19.47 18.14 13.81
CA VAL A 188 19.05 17.26 14.91
C VAL A 188 18.16 16.16 14.32
N PRO A 189 18.50 14.87 14.51
CA PRO A 189 17.67 13.78 14.06
C PRO A 189 16.35 13.77 14.83
N VAL A 190 15.25 13.47 14.13
CA VAL A 190 13.91 13.46 14.70
C VAL A 190 13.22 12.14 14.35
N HIS A 191 12.38 11.63 15.24
CA HIS A 191 11.78 10.31 15.10
C HIS A 191 10.25 10.37 15.09
N THR A 192 9.61 9.38 14.46
CA THR A 192 8.17 9.20 14.50
C THR A 192 7.79 7.74 14.26
N TYR A 193 6.63 7.33 14.79
CA TYR A 193 5.97 6.06 14.47
C TYR A 193 4.71 6.26 13.61
N ALA A 194 4.46 7.50 13.16
CA ALA A 194 3.24 7.92 12.44
C ALA A 194 1.92 7.51 13.16
N CYS A 195 1.96 7.38 14.48
CA CYS A 195 0.85 7.03 15.36
C CYS A 195 1.09 7.64 16.75
N SER A 196 0.04 7.74 17.56
CA SER A 196 0.14 8.25 18.92
C SER A 196 0.26 7.10 19.92
N PHE A 197 1.11 7.25 20.94
CA PHE A 197 1.17 6.31 22.07
C PHE A 197 0.11 6.59 23.15
N THR A 198 -0.47 7.78 23.14
CA THR A 198 -1.44 8.25 24.16
C THR A 198 -2.89 8.16 23.70
N SER A 199 -3.13 8.18 22.38
CA SER A 199 -4.48 8.04 21.82
C SER A 199 -5.03 6.63 22.00
N THR A 200 -6.25 6.53 22.52
CA THR A 200 -6.98 5.26 22.65
C THR A 200 -7.68 4.83 21.36
N LEU A 201 -7.87 5.75 20.40
CA LEU A 201 -8.57 5.51 19.14
C LEU A 201 -7.61 5.20 17.97
N ASP A 202 -6.42 5.81 17.97
CA ASP A 202 -5.36 5.66 16.96
C ASP A 202 -4.01 5.37 17.64
N GLY A 203 -4.01 4.37 18.52
CA GLY A 203 -2.84 3.95 19.28
C GLY A 203 -1.84 3.18 18.43
N CYS A 204 -0.54 3.37 18.66
CA CYS A 204 0.51 2.56 18.04
C CYS A 204 0.39 1.05 18.37
N TYR A 205 -0.21 0.72 19.53
CA TYR A 205 -0.46 -0.64 19.98
C TYR A 205 -1.70 -1.30 19.34
N THR A 206 -2.60 -0.50 18.77
CA THR A 206 -3.79 -1.00 18.09
C THR A 206 -3.52 -1.06 16.59
N LEU A 207 -2.67 -2.01 16.18
CA LEU A 207 -2.40 -2.30 14.77
C LEU A 207 -3.74 -2.58 14.05
N GLY A 208 -4.33 -1.58 13.39
CA GLY A 208 -5.57 -1.67 12.63
C GLY A 208 -6.87 -1.76 13.46
N LYS A 209 -7.91 -1.10 12.95
CA LYS A 209 -9.29 -1.20 13.46
C LYS A 209 -9.80 -2.65 13.38
N ILE A 210 -10.69 -3.01 14.30
CA ILE A 210 -11.31 -4.36 14.35
C ILE A 210 -12.04 -4.67 13.03
N SER A 211 -12.69 -3.68 12.42
CA SER A 211 -13.36 -3.77 11.12
C SER A 211 -12.41 -4.24 10.01
N THR A 212 -11.22 -3.64 9.93
CA THR A 212 -10.17 -3.98 8.97
C THR A 212 -9.65 -5.40 9.19
N LYS A 213 -9.46 -5.82 10.45
CA LYS A 213 -9.05 -7.20 10.79
C LYS A 213 -10.08 -8.23 10.35
N LEU A 214 -11.35 -7.99 10.64
CA LEU A 214 -12.44 -8.86 10.22
C LEU A 214 -12.55 -8.95 8.68
N PHE A 215 -12.42 -7.82 7.99
CA PHE A 215 -12.49 -7.78 6.53
C PHE A 215 -11.35 -8.56 5.88
N PHE A 216 -10.10 -8.32 6.29
CA PHE A 216 -8.95 -8.99 5.70
C PHE A 216 -8.84 -10.45 6.09
N THR A 217 -9.28 -10.87 7.28
CA THR A 217 -9.35 -12.31 7.63
C THR A 217 -10.32 -13.07 6.75
N ILE A 218 -11.54 -12.57 6.58
CA ILE A 218 -12.54 -13.20 5.70
C ILE A 218 -12.01 -13.23 4.26
N SER A 219 -11.41 -12.13 3.79
CA SER A 219 -10.82 -12.05 2.46
C SER A 219 -9.64 -13.01 2.28
N GLY A 220 -8.81 -13.20 3.30
CA GLY A 220 -7.68 -14.14 3.31
C GLY A 220 -8.13 -15.59 3.27
N LEU A 221 -9.18 -15.95 4.03
CA LEU A 221 -9.77 -17.29 3.98
C LEU A 221 -10.39 -17.59 2.61
N ALA A 222 -11.11 -16.62 2.03
CA ALA A 222 -11.64 -16.71 0.68
C ALA A 222 -10.49 -16.80 -0.36
N GLY A 223 -9.43 -16.01 -0.19
CA GLY A 223 -8.24 -16.02 -1.03
C GLY A 223 -7.50 -17.35 -1.00
N LEU A 224 -7.34 -17.96 0.18
CA LEU A 224 -6.75 -19.28 0.35
C LEU A 224 -7.59 -20.36 -0.37
N PHE A 225 -8.92 -20.29 -0.26
CA PHE A 225 -9.82 -21.18 -0.98
C PHE A 225 -9.67 -21.03 -2.49
N VAL A 226 -9.66 -19.79 -3.00
CA VAL A 226 -9.48 -19.49 -4.43
C VAL A 226 -8.09 -19.92 -4.92
N CYS A 227 -7.05 -19.77 -4.10
CA CYS A 227 -5.67 -20.16 -4.41
C CYS A 227 -5.53 -21.66 -4.71
N PHE A 228 -6.26 -22.54 -4.01
CA PHE A 228 -6.17 -23.99 -4.21
C PHE A 228 -7.33 -24.61 -5.01
N PHE A 229 -8.52 -24.01 -4.94
CA PHE A 229 -9.75 -24.60 -5.49
C PHE A 229 -10.52 -23.68 -6.45
N GLY A 230 -9.99 -22.49 -6.75
CA GLY A 230 -10.66 -21.47 -7.57
C GLY A 230 -11.12 -21.99 -8.92
N HIS A 231 -10.21 -22.59 -9.69
CA HIS A 231 -10.52 -23.12 -11.03
C HIS A 231 -11.61 -24.20 -11.02
N ARG A 232 -11.58 -25.12 -10.04
CA ARG A 232 -12.60 -26.16 -9.86
C ARG A 232 -13.97 -25.55 -9.56
N TYR A 233 -14.01 -24.52 -8.72
CA TYR A 233 -15.22 -23.80 -8.33
C TYR A 233 -15.27 -22.44 -9.02
N PHE A 234 -15.25 -22.45 -10.36
CA PHE A 234 -15.21 -21.26 -11.20
C PHE A 234 -16.26 -20.18 -10.83
N LYS A 235 -17.45 -20.58 -10.38
CA LYS A 235 -18.48 -19.63 -9.89
C LYS A 235 -18.03 -18.84 -8.66
N CYS A 236 -17.37 -19.52 -7.72
CA CYS A 236 -16.85 -18.89 -6.51
C CYS A 236 -15.66 -17.99 -6.82
N GLU A 237 -14.77 -18.43 -7.72
CA GLU A 237 -13.69 -17.60 -8.21
C GLU A 237 -14.19 -16.30 -8.86
N LEU A 238 -15.13 -16.39 -9.80
CA LEU A 238 -15.73 -15.21 -10.44
C LEU A 238 -16.39 -14.28 -9.42
N PHE A 239 -17.08 -14.85 -8.43
CA PHE A 239 -17.67 -14.06 -7.35
C PHE A 239 -16.58 -13.30 -6.57
N CYS A 240 -15.50 -13.97 -6.14
CA CYS A 240 -14.41 -13.37 -5.39
C CYS A 240 -13.66 -12.30 -6.20
N MET A 241 -13.32 -12.57 -7.47
CA MET A 241 -12.64 -11.61 -8.34
C MET A 241 -13.50 -10.39 -8.64
N GLY A 242 -14.79 -10.61 -8.93
CA GLY A 242 -15.76 -9.52 -9.12
C GLY A 242 -15.99 -8.71 -7.84
N PHE A 243 -16.04 -9.38 -6.69
CA PHE A 243 -16.12 -8.74 -5.38
C PHE A 243 -14.92 -7.84 -5.12
N SER A 244 -13.70 -8.35 -5.27
CA SER A 244 -12.49 -7.57 -5.02
C SER A 244 -12.36 -6.38 -5.98
N PHE A 245 -12.66 -6.57 -7.26
CA PHE A 245 -12.61 -5.50 -8.26
C PHE A 245 -13.62 -4.38 -7.94
N ALA A 246 -14.89 -4.73 -7.72
CA ALA A 246 -15.92 -3.74 -7.41
C ALA A 246 -15.69 -3.08 -6.04
N ALA A 247 -15.35 -3.87 -5.01
CA ALA A 247 -15.08 -3.34 -3.67
C ALA A 247 -13.92 -2.33 -3.69
N PHE A 248 -12.81 -2.63 -4.37
CA PHE A 248 -11.67 -1.71 -4.47
C PHE A 248 -12.05 -0.42 -5.22
N PHE A 249 -12.64 -0.54 -6.40
CA PHE A 249 -13.01 0.62 -7.21
C PHE A 249 -14.01 1.54 -6.50
N PHE A 250 -15.06 0.97 -5.90
CA PHE A 250 -16.06 1.77 -5.19
C PHE A 250 -15.56 2.27 -3.84
N PHE A 251 -14.65 1.57 -3.16
CA PHE A 251 -14.00 2.09 -1.97
C PHE A 251 -13.24 3.39 -2.29
N VAL A 252 -12.47 3.42 -3.39
CA VAL A 252 -11.80 4.63 -3.86
C VAL A 252 -12.81 5.72 -4.20
N LEU A 253 -13.85 5.38 -4.95
CA LEU A 253 -14.87 6.36 -5.38
C LEU A 253 -15.59 6.99 -4.18
N ILE A 254 -16.08 6.18 -3.24
CA ILE A 254 -16.84 6.64 -2.06
C ILE A 254 -15.93 7.48 -1.16
N THR A 255 -14.71 7.02 -0.89
CA THR A 255 -13.77 7.74 0.00
C THR A 255 -13.34 9.08 -0.60
N ARG A 256 -13.32 9.20 -1.94
CA ARG A 256 -12.98 10.46 -2.62
C ARG A 256 -14.15 11.44 -2.75
N THR A 257 -15.38 10.93 -2.84
CA THR A 257 -16.57 11.79 -3.07
C THR A 257 -17.34 12.10 -1.80
N THR A 258 -17.11 11.35 -0.71
CA THR A 258 -17.85 11.49 0.54
C THR A 258 -16.92 11.52 1.75
N ASP A 259 -17.23 12.39 2.71
CA ASP A 259 -16.53 12.48 4.00
C ASP A 259 -17.10 11.50 5.03
N LEU A 260 -17.39 10.27 4.60
CA LEU A 260 -17.94 9.23 5.48
C LEU A 260 -16.83 8.61 6.33
N ASN A 261 -17.19 8.18 7.54
CA ASN A 261 -16.27 7.43 8.41
C ASN A 261 -15.76 6.17 7.69
N TYR A 262 -14.47 5.86 7.90
CA TYR A 262 -13.80 4.70 7.29
C TYR A 262 -14.59 3.40 7.41
N ASP A 263 -15.18 3.12 8.57
CA ASP A 263 -15.93 1.89 8.84
C ASP A 263 -17.21 1.80 7.98
N ILE A 264 -17.84 2.94 7.69
CA ILE A 264 -19.00 3.03 6.81
C ILE A 264 -18.57 2.86 5.35
N CYS A 265 -17.47 3.50 4.94
CA CYS A 265 -16.91 3.33 3.60
C CYS A 265 -16.56 1.87 3.30
N LEU A 266 -15.94 1.19 4.26
CA LEU A 266 -15.59 -0.23 4.15
C LEU A 266 -16.83 -1.13 4.07
N ALA A 267 -17.86 -0.86 4.87
CA ALA A 267 -19.11 -1.62 4.83
C ALA A 267 -19.86 -1.42 3.50
N LEU A 268 -19.97 -0.18 3.01
CA LEU A 268 -20.61 0.12 1.73
C LEU A 268 -19.86 -0.50 0.55
N SER A 269 -18.53 -0.42 0.53
CA SER A 269 -17.73 -1.03 -0.52
C SER A 269 -17.84 -2.55 -0.51
N ALA A 270 -17.94 -3.19 0.66
CA ALA A 270 -18.18 -4.63 0.77
C ALA A 270 -19.57 -5.01 0.21
N VAL A 271 -20.63 -4.26 0.52
CA VAL A 271 -21.97 -4.52 -0.03
C VAL A 271 -22.00 -4.37 -1.54
N ILE A 272 -21.39 -3.30 -2.08
CA ILE A 272 -21.27 -3.09 -3.53
C ILE A 272 -20.39 -4.18 -4.17
N GLY A 273 -19.35 -4.62 -3.46
CA GLY A 273 -18.53 -5.76 -3.85
C GLY A 273 -19.37 -7.03 -4.06
N VAL A 274 -20.27 -7.35 -3.13
CA VAL A 274 -21.18 -8.51 -3.28
C VAL A 274 -22.03 -8.38 -4.55
N VAL A 275 -22.57 -7.18 -4.81
CA VAL A 275 -23.32 -6.91 -6.04
C VAL A 275 -22.44 -7.10 -7.27
N GLY A 276 -21.20 -6.59 -7.27
CA GLY A 276 -20.23 -6.78 -8.35
C GLY A 276 -19.89 -8.24 -8.62
N GLY A 277 -19.66 -9.03 -7.57
CA GLY A 277 -19.43 -10.47 -7.67
C GLY A 277 -20.64 -11.22 -8.27
N VAL A 278 -21.86 -10.90 -7.82
CA VAL A 278 -23.09 -11.49 -8.37
C VAL A 278 -23.26 -11.11 -9.84
N LEU A 279 -23.04 -9.85 -10.21
CA LEU A 279 -23.16 -9.39 -11.59
C LEU A 279 -22.17 -10.10 -12.52
N LEU A 280 -20.92 -10.31 -12.09
CA LEU A 280 -19.92 -11.02 -12.89
C LEU A 280 -20.33 -12.48 -13.11
N VAL A 281 -20.78 -13.16 -12.06
CA VAL A 281 -21.29 -14.55 -12.15
C VAL A 281 -22.51 -14.64 -13.05
N MET A 282 -23.45 -13.69 -12.93
CA MET A 282 -24.66 -13.63 -13.75
C MET A 282 -24.35 -13.33 -15.22
N SER A 283 -23.37 -12.46 -15.50
CA SER A 283 -22.91 -12.17 -16.85
C SER A 283 -22.35 -13.42 -17.53
N TRP A 284 -21.48 -14.17 -16.83
CA TRP A 284 -21.00 -15.46 -17.31
C TRP A 284 -22.13 -16.48 -17.49
N TRP A 285 -23.02 -16.59 -16.51
CA TRP A 285 -24.14 -17.55 -16.54
C TRP A 285 -25.09 -17.28 -17.71
N ARG A 286 -25.43 -16.01 -17.97
CA ARG A 286 -26.44 -15.60 -18.95
C ARG A 286 -25.92 -15.49 -20.38
N PHE A 287 -24.73 -14.91 -20.55
CA PHE A 287 -24.16 -14.61 -21.86
C PHE A 287 -23.08 -15.60 -22.28
N GLY A 288 -22.56 -16.41 -21.35
CA GLY A 288 -21.36 -17.21 -21.61
C GLY A 288 -20.16 -16.35 -22.01
N SER A 289 -20.14 -15.07 -21.63
CA SER A 289 -19.09 -14.12 -22.03
C SER A 289 -17.80 -14.43 -21.28
N VAL A 290 -17.01 -15.34 -21.85
CA VAL A 290 -15.66 -15.68 -21.37
C VAL A 290 -14.74 -14.45 -21.42
N MET A 291 -14.96 -13.55 -22.40
CA MET A 291 -14.17 -12.34 -22.58
C MET A 291 -14.25 -11.37 -21.40
N ALA A 292 -15.47 -11.10 -20.88
CA ALA A 292 -15.63 -10.22 -19.72
C ALA A 292 -14.96 -10.79 -18.47
N CYS A 293 -14.99 -12.11 -18.29
CA CYS A 293 -14.33 -12.79 -17.19
C CYS A 293 -12.80 -12.67 -17.29
N ILE A 294 -12.24 -12.97 -18.47
CA ILE A 294 -10.79 -12.88 -18.73
C ILE A 294 -10.29 -11.45 -18.49
N ILE A 295 -11.05 -10.43 -18.91
CA ILE A 295 -10.67 -9.03 -18.71
C ILE A 295 -10.61 -8.70 -17.21
N VAL A 296 -11.65 -9.01 -16.42
CA VAL A 296 -11.65 -8.69 -14.97
C VAL A 296 -10.54 -9.45 -14.24
N VAL A 297 -10.37 -10.74 -14.50
CA VAL A 297 -9.30 -11.57 -13.90
C VAL A 297 -7.92 -11.06 -14.32
N GLY A 298 -7.74 -10.72 -15.59
CA GLY A 298 -6.49 -10.17 -16.12
C GLY A 298 -6.17 -8.78 -15.55
N LEU A 299 -7.17 -7.92 -15.36
CA LEU A 299 -7.00 -6.61 -14.73
C LEU A 299 -6.61 -6.73 -13.25
N MET A 300 -7.15 -7.71 -12.51
CA MET A 300 -6.75 -7.95 -11.11
C MET A 300 -5.28 -8.38 -11.00
N LEU A 301 -4.86 -9.31 -11.85
CA LEU A 301 -3.44 -9.72 -11.90
C LEU A 301 -2.56 -8.57 -12.40
N GLY A 302 -2.99 -7.85 -13.42
CA GLY A 302 -2.29 -6.69 -13.98
C GLY A 302 -2.14 -5.56 -12.96
N PHE A 303 -3.17 -5.28 -12.18
CA PHE A 303 -3.13 -4.31 -11.07
C PHE A 303 -2.08 -4.72 -10.05
N LEU A 304 -2.06 -5.99 -9.65
CA LEU A 304 -1.10 -6.48 -8.68
C LEU A 304 0.34 -6.45 -9.24
N ILE A 305 0.57 -6.88 -10.48
CA ILE A 305 1.88 -6.80 -11.14
C ILE A 305 2.35 -5.34 -11.24
N ALA A 306 1.49 -4.44 -11.72
CA ALA A 306 1.82 -3.01 -11.80
C ALA A 306 2.16 -2.43 -10.43
N SER A 307 1.39 -2.79 -9.40
CA SER A 307 1.64 -2.39 -8.02
C SER A 307 2.98 -2.91 -7.51
N THR A 308 3.32 -4.18 -7.77
CA THR A 308 4.61 -4.77 -7.36
C THR A 308 5.79 -4.11 -8.06
N VAL A 309 5.70 -3.82 -9.36
CA VAL A 309 6.79 -3.16 -10.11
C VAL A 309 7.01 -1.75 -9.59
N LEU A 310 5.95 -0.99 -9.32
CA LEU A 310 6.06 0.37 -8.78
C LEU A 310 6.37 0.42 -7.28
N PHE A 311 6.23 -0.69 -6.56
CA PHE A 311 6.73 -0.81 -5.19
C PHE A 311 8.26 -1.01 -5.14
N THR A 312 8.88 -1.48 -6.22
CA THR A 312 10.34 -1.54 -6.32
C THR A 312 10.93 -0.13 -6.54
N PRO A 313 12.26 0.06 -6.41
CA PRO A 313 12.91 1.36 -6.65
C PRO A 313 12.64 1.98 -8.03
N LEU A 314 12.08 1.22 -8.97
CA LEU A 314 11.58 1.75 -10.24
C LEU A 314 10.44 2.76 -10.05
N GLY A 315 9.61 2.63 -9.02
CA GLY A 315 8.51 3.57 -8.75
C GLY A 315 8.96 4.91 -8.18
N ASP A 316 10.12 4.95 -7.51
CA ASP A 316 10.66 6.16 -6.86
C ASP A 316 11.56 7.01 -7.80
N LEU A 317 11.67 6.64 -9.08
CA LEU A 317 12.37 7.45 -10.07
C LEU A 317 11.79 8.86 -10.13
N ASP A 318 12.67 9.88 -10.17
CA ASP A 318 12.26 11.29 -10.12
C ASP A 318 11.21 11.67 -11.18
N VAL A 319 11.28 11.05 -12.36
CA VAL A 319 10.33 11.26 -13.47
C VAL A 319 8.92 10.78 -13.10
N LEU A 320 8.80 9.61 -12.49
CA LEU A 320 7.53 9.00 -12.08
C LEU A 320 6.96 9.67 -10.81
N ARG A 321 7.84 10.16 -9.94
CA ARG A 321 7.45 10.91 -8.74
C ARG A 321 6.89 12.28 -9.11
N ARG A 322 7.66 13.12 -9.83
CA ARG A 322 7.23 14.49 -10.15
C ARG A 322 6.02 14.60 -11.08
N SER A 323 5.72 13.58 -11.88
CA SER A 323 4.64 13.67 -12.88
C SER A 323 3.59 12.58 -12.72
N ASP A 324 2.42 12.96 -12.20
CA ASP A 324 1.29 12.05 -12.01
C ASP A 324 0.80 11.43 -13.33
N VAL A 325 0.83 12.22 -14.41
CA VAL A 325 0.39 11.73 -15.72
C VAL A 325 1.25 10.55 -16.18
N VAL A 326 2.58 10.63 -16.00
CA VAL A 326 3.50 9.56 -16.42
C VAL A 326 3.34 8.35 -15.51
N PHE A 327 3.16 8.55 -14.20
CA PHE A 327 2.89 7.45 -13.27
C PHE A 327 1.61 6.70 -13.63
N TRP A 328 0.48 7.40 -13.79
CA TRP A 328 -0.78 6.74 -14.11
C TRP A 328 -0.78 6.12 -15.50
N ALA A 329 -0.13 6.76 -16.48
CA ALA A 329 0.02 6.18 -17.81
C ALA A 329 0.84 4.87 -17.78
N THR A 330 1.97 4.86 -17.09
CA THR A 330 2.81 3.64 -16.94
C THR A 330 2.09 2.54 -16.17
N PHE A 331 1.40 2.88 -15.08
CA PHE A 331 0.57 1.95 -14.31
C PHE A 331 -0.52 1.32 -15.19
N CYS A 332 -1.30 2.12 -15.91
CA CYS A 332 -2.36 1.65 -16.80
C CYS A 332 -1.81 0.80 -17.95
N CYS A 333 -0.66 1.16 -18.53
CA CYS A 333 0.00 0.37 -19.56
C CYS A 333 0.33 -1.04 -19.06
N ILE A 334 0.99 -1.16 -17.90
CA ILE A 334 1.34 -2.47 -17.32
C ILE A 334 0.06 -3.25 -16.97
N MET A 335 -0.94 -2.59 -16.39
CA MET A 335 -2.22 -3.20 -16.01
C MET A 335 -2.98 -3.77 -17.21
N ILE A 336 -2.97 -3.10 -18.36
CA ILE A 336 -3.69 -3.50 -19.58
C ILE A 336 -2.93 -4.56 -20.39
N ILE A 337 -1.60 -4.60 -20.33
CA ILE A 337 -0.80 -5.60 -21.05
C ILE A 337 -1.17 -7.03 -20.62
N VAL A 338 -1.44 -7.26 -19.34
CA VAL A 338 -1.77 -8.57 -18.78
C VAL A 338 -3.08 -9.16 -19.35
N PRO A 339 -4.24 -8.47 -19.30
CA PRO A 339 -5.46 -8.97 -19.92
C PRO A 339 -5.32 -9.08 -21.45
N LEU A 340 -4.59 -8.19 -22.13
CA LEU A 340 -4.34 -8.33 -23.58
C LEU A 340 -3.56 -9.61 -23.90
N PHE A 341 -2.57 -9.96 -23.08
CA PHE A 341 -1.83 -11.20 -23.21
C PHE A 341 -2.73 -12.43 -22.99
N PHE A 342 -3.62 -12.40 -21.99
CA PHE A 342 -4.60 -13.47 -21.77
C PHE A 342 -5.61 -13.60 -22.91
N LEU A 343 -6.04 -12.49 -23.51
CA LEU A 343 -6.92 -12.50 -24.67
C LEU A 343 -6.24 -13.09 -25.92
N ARG A 344 -4.97 -12.75 -26.13
CA ARG A 344 -4.16 -13.28 -27.25
C ARG A 344 -3.86 -14.77 -27.08
N CYS A 345 -3.59 -15.18 -25.85
CA CYS A 345 -3.26 -16.55 -25.49
C CYS A 345 -4.42 -17.20 -24.73
N ILE A 346 -5.58 -17.36 -25.38
CA ILE A 346 -6.79 -17.94 -24.76
C ILE A 346 -6.61 -19.38 -24.25
N ASN A 347 -5.58 -20.07 -24.77
CA ASN A 347 -5.19 -21.43 -24.37
C ASN A 347 -4.26 -21.47 -23.14
N LEU A 348 -3.81 -20.31 -22.63
CA LEU A 348 -2.96 -20.24 -21.45
C LEU A 348 -3.82 -20.36 -20.18
N PRO A 349 -3.35 -21.05 -19.12
CA PRO A 349 -4.05 -21.14 -17.83
C PRO A 349 -3.98 -19.81 -17.02
N GLY A 350 -4.27 -18.66 -17.64
CA GLY A 350 -4.21 -17.34 -17.00
C GLY A 350 -5.07 -17.23 -15.75
N ASN A 351 -6.24 -17.87 -15.77
CA ASN A 351 -7.16 -17.93 -14.63
C ASN A 351 -6.55 -18.66 -13.41
N ILE A 352 -5.87 -19.78 -13.65
CA ILE A 352 -5.17 -20.56 -12.61
C ILE A 352 -4.01 -19.75 -12.02
N ILE A 353 -3.25 -19.05 -12.88
CA ILE A 353 -2.15 -18.19 -12.45
C ILE A 353 -2.69 -17.05 -11.57
N THR A 354 -3.74 -16.36 -12.01
CA THR A 354 -4.35 -15.28 -11.21
C THR A 354 -4.87 -15.80 -9.87
N CYS A 355 -5.56 -16.94 -9.85
CA CYS A 355 -6.01 -17.60 -8.62
C CYS A 355 -4.86 -17.80 -7.62
N GLY A 356 -3.75 -18.39 -8.08
CA GLY A 356 -2.60 -18.68 -7.23
C GLY A 356 -1.97 -17.41 -6.67
N VAL A 357 -1.67 -16.44 -7.53
CA VAL A 357 -0.94 -15.22 -7.16
C VAL A 357 -1.80 -14.26 -6.33
N VAL A 358 -3.01 -13.92 -6.81
CA VAL A 358 -3.92 -12.98 -6.13
C VAL A 358 -4.51 -13.61 -4.87
N GLY A 359 -4.88 -14.90 -4.92
CA GLY A 359 -5.36 -15.63 -3.75
C GLY A 359 -4.29 -15.75 -2.66
N GLY A 360 -3.03 -16.03 -3.05
CA GLY A 360 -1.90 -16.01 -2.13
C GLY A 360 -1.64 -14.63 -1.51
N TYR A 361 -1.75 -13.56 -2.30
CA TYR A 361 -1.57 -12.20 -1.79
C TYR A 361 -2.66 -11.79 -0.79
N ALA A 362 -3.91 -12.24 -0.97
CA ALA A 362 -4.97 -12.02 0.00
C ALA A 362 -4.67 -12.64 1.38
N VAL A 363 -3.94 -13.76 1.42
CA VAL A 363 -3.45 -14.37 2.66
C VAL A 363 -2.38 -13.48 3.32
N VAL A 364 -1.46 -12.93 2.52
CA VAL A 364 -0.45 -11.96 3.02
C VAL A 364 -1.13 -10.75 3.66
N LEU A 365 -2.15 -10.18 3.01
CA LEU A 365 -2.93 -9.07 3.56
C LEU A 365 -3.66 -9.44 4.87
N ALA A 366 -4.15 -10.68 4.99
CA ALA A 366 -4.77 -11.16 6.22
C ALA A 366 -3.76 -11.28 7.37
N VAL A 367 -2.56 -11.79 7.11
CA VAL A 367 -1.48 -11.85 8.10
C VAL A 367 -1.04 -10.44 8.51
N ASN A 368 -0.94 -9.52 7.54
CA ASN A 368 -0.59 -8.13 7.79
C ASN A 368 -1.54 -7.41 8.75
N ALA A 369 -2.80 -7.86 8.85
CA ALA A 369 -3.75 -7.28 9.79
C ALA A 369 -3.43 -7.58 11.26
N TYR A 370 -2.54 -8.53 11.53
CA TYR A 370 -2.12 -8.95 12.88
C TYR A 370 -0.64 -8.71 13.15
N ILE A 371 0.19 -8.86 12.12
CA ILE A 371 1.64 -8.67 12.20
C ILE A 371 1.97 -7.55 11.23
N TYR A 372 2.71 -6.55 11.68
CA TYR A 372 3.17 -5.50 10.79
C TYR A 372 4.05 -6.10 9.67
N THR A 373 3.72 -5.84 8.40
CA THR A 373 4.54 -6.24 7.24
C THR A 373 4.55 -5.13 6.18
N SER A 374 5.69 -4.91 5.53
CA SER A 374 5.78 -3.90 4.47
C SER A 374 5.04 -4.30 3.19
N LEU A 375 4.76 -5.58 2.99
CA LEU A 375 4.12 -6.10 1.76
C LEU A 375 2.71 -5.59 1.51
N SER A 376 1.97 -5.20 2.54
CA SER A 376 0.65 -4.59 2.36
C SER A 376 0.72 -3.24 1.62
N TYR A 377 1.86 -2.56 1.69
CA TYR A 377 2.12 -1.30 1.00
C TYR A 377 2.23 -1.43 -0.52
N ILE A 378 2.37 -2.65 -1.05
CA ILE A 378 2.27 -2.91 -2.50
C ILE A 378 0.96 -2.35 -3.03
N THR A 379 -0.18 -2.70 -2.41
CA THR A 379 -1.49 -2.18 -2.81
C THR A 379 -1.90 -0.91 -2.08
N LEU A 380 -1.44 -0.71 -0.83
CA LEU A 380 -1.80 0.50 -0.09
C LEU A 380 -1.16 1.76 -0.66
N ASN A 381 0.07 1.72 -1.21
CA ASN A 381 0.67 2.91 -1.82
C ASN A 381 -0.15 3.42 -3.01
N ILE A 382 -0.64 2.49 -3.85
CA ILE A 382 -1.55 2.83 -4.96
C ILE A 382 -2.86 3.40 -4.43
N LEU A 383 -3.43 2.79 -3.36
CA LEU A 383 -4.63 3.30 -2.72
C LEU A 383 -4.43 4.72 -2.16
N LYS A 384 -3.33 4.97 -1.45
CA LYS A 384 -2.98 6.30 -0.91
C LYS A 384 -2.86 7.33 -2.02
N ARG A 385 -2.24 6.97 -3.16
CA ARG A 385 -2.14 7.86 -4.32
C ARG A 385 -3.48 8.12 -5.00
N PHE A 386 -4.42 7.19 -4.95
CA PHE A 386 -5.80 7.42 -5.43
C PHE A 386 -6.59 8.36 -4.51
N LEU A 387 -6.33 8.32 -3.20
CA LEU A 387 -7.06 9.08 -2.19
C LEU A 387 -6.50 10.48 -1.96
N ASN A 388 -5.17 10.64 -2.03
CA ASN A 388 -4.49 11.91 -1.81
C ASN A 388 -3.84 12.43 -3.09
N ASN A 389 -4.29 13.59 -3.56
CA ASN A 389 -3.73 14.25 -4.74
C ASN A 389 -2.28 14.73 -4.53
N ASN A 390 -1.86 14.97 -3.27
CA ASN A 390 -0.51 15.43 -2.93
C ASN A 390 0.50 14.29 -2.76
N PHE A 391 0.07 13.03 -2.89
CA PHE A 391 0.93 11.87 -2.69
C PHE A 391 1.98 11.67 -3.81
N SER A 392 1.93 12.48 -4.87
CA SER A 392 2.85 12.39 -6.01
C SER A 392 4.30 12.69 -5.64
N SER A 393 4.53 13.56 -4.65
CA SER A 393 5.87 13.95 -4.19
C SER A 393 6.45 13.06 -3.09
N VAL A 394 5.70 12.07 -2.62
CA VAL A 394 6.03 11.25 -1.45
C VAL A 394 7.01 10.13 -1.80
N PHE A 395 8.05 9.95 -0.98
CA PHE A 395 8.95 8.80 -1.07
C PHE A 395 8.29 7.55 -0.48
N THR A 396 8.26 6.47 -1.27
CA THR A 396 7.51 5.25 -0.93
C THR A 396 8.36 4.03 -0.58
N ASP A 397 9.68 4.17 -0.64
CA ASP A 397 10.66 3.12 -0.33
C ASP A 397 10.55 2.66 1.14
N VAL A 398 10.25 1.37 1.32
CA VAL A 398 10.14 0.70 2.64
C VAL A 398 11.25 -0.37 2.72
N PRO A 399 11.98 -0.49 3.84
CA PRO A 399 13.04 -1.49 3.95
C PRO A 399 12.41 -2.88 4.02
N PHE A 400 12.98 -3.83 3.27
CA PHE A 400 12.67 -5.23 3.48
C PHE A 400 13.36 -5.73 4.74
N GLN A 401 12.59 -6.06 5.77
CA GLN A 401 13.10 -6.70 6.97
C GLN A 401 12.95 -8.22 6.91
N THR A 402 13.46 -8.93 7.92
CA THR A 402 13.42 -10.41 7.97
C THR A 402 11.99 -10.96 7.85
N ILE A 403 11.01 -10.28 8.48
CA ILE A 403 9.60 -10.64 8.40
C ILE A 403 9.10 -10.57 6.96
N ASP A 404 9.48 -9.54 6.21
CA ASP A 404 9.08 -9.40 4.81
C ASP A 404 9.68 -10.50 3.93
N PHE A 405 10.95 -10.86 4.14
CA PHE A 405 11.55 -11.98 3.40
C PHE A 405 10.79 -13.29 3.67
N VAL A 406 10.43 -13.56 4.92
CA VAL A 406 9.60 -14.72 5.28
C VAL A 406 8.25 -14.63 4.57
N MET A 407 7.57 -13.49 4.61
CA MET A 407 6.26 -13.34 3.99
C MET A 407 6.29 -13.41 2.46
N ILE A 408 7.34 -12.93 1.80
CA ILE A 408 7.57 -13.13 0.36
C ILE A 408 7.72 -14.62 0.07
N THR A 409 8.51 -15.36 0.86
CA THR A 409 8.67 -16.81 0.64
C THR A 409 7.34 -17.54 0.82
N VAL A 410 6.55 -17.20 1.84
CA VAL A 410 5.21 -17.75 2.04
C VAL A 410 4.31 -17.45 0.84
N TRP A 411 4.33 -16.22 0.33
CA TRP A 411 3.51 -15.83 -0.81
C TRP A 411 3.88 -16.60 -2.09
N VAL A 412 5.17 -16.69 -2.39
CA VAL A 412 5.68 -17.44 -3.56
C VAL A 412 5.36 -18.92 -3.43
N VAL A 413 5.57 -19.53 -2.26
CA VAL A 413 5.26 -20.94 -2.02
C VAL A 413 3.76 -21.20 -2.16
N LEU A 414 2.90 -20.38 -1.56
CA LEU A 414 1.45 -20.49 -1.72
C LEU A 414 1.03 -20.38 -3.18
N GLY A 415 1.57 -19.39 -3.91
CA GLY A 415 1.27 -19.20 -5.33
C GLY A 415 1.69 -20.38 -6.19
N VAL A 416 2.93 -20.85 -6.04
CA VAL A 416 3.46 -22.00 -6.81
C VAL A 416 2.71 -23.28 -6.46
N CYS A 417 2.49 -23.58 -5.18
CA CYS A 417 1.74 -24.75 -4.76
C CYS A 417 0.30 -24.70 -5.26
N GLY A 418 -0.38 -23.55 -5.17
CA GLY A 418 -1.73 -23.35 -5.70
C GLY A 418 -1.80 -23.60 -7.20
N ILE A 419 -0.90 -22.99 -7.99
CA ILE A 419 -0.82 -23.17 -9.44
C ILE A 419 -0.56 -24.62 -9.82
N VAL A 420 0.44 -25.26 -9.20
CA VAL A 420 0.80 -26.66 -9.50
C VAL A 420 -0.35 -27.62 -9.17
N LEU A 421 -1.00 -27.45 -8.01
CA LEU A 421 -2.12 -28.28 -7.61
C LEU A 421 -3.33 -28.13 -8.52
N GLN A 422 -3.66 -26.89 -8.92
CA GLN A 422 -4.76 -26.63 -9.85
C GLN A 422 -4.46 -27.20 -11.25
N LEU A 423 -3.25 -27.00 -11.77
CA LEU A 423 -2.83 -27.55 -13.06
C LEU A 423 -2.84 -29.08 -13.06
N PHE A 424 -2.38 -29.71 -11.98
CA PHE A 424 -2.34 -31.17 -11.89
C PHE A 424 -3.74 -31.78 -11.81
N ARG A 425 -4.63 -31.20 -10.99
CA ARG A 425 -6.00 -31.71 -10.81
C ARG A 425 -6.88 -31.53 -12.03
N GLU A 426 -6.70 -30.43 -12.77
CA GLU A 426 -7.60 -30.04 -13.86
C GLU A 426 -7.01 -30.35 -15.24
N ARG A 427 -5.91 -31.11 -15.30
CA ARG A 427 -5.20 -31.51 -16.54
C ARG A 427 -6.10 -32.16 -17.60
N SER A 428 -7.18 -32.81 -17.19
CA SER A 428 -8.11 -33.52 -18.08
C SER A 428 -9.39 -32.73 -18.41
N ARG A 429 -9.51 -31.49 -17.93
CA ARG A 429 -10.71 -30.65 -18.14
C ARG A 429 -10.38 -29.46 -19.06
N PRO A 430 -11.39 -28.94 -19.78
CA PRO A 430 -11.20 -27.72 -20.55
C PRO A 430 -10.86 -26.55 -19.61
N PHE A 431 -10.00 -25.63 -20.07
CA PHE A 431 -9.54 -24.47 -19.29
C PHE A 431 -10.68 -23.55 -18.85
N PHE A 432 -11.78 -23.50 -19.60
CA PHE A 432 -13.00 -22.79 -19.21
C PHE A 432 -14.20 -23.74 -19.27
N PRO A 433 -15.04 -23.78 -18.21
CA PRO A 433 -16.29 -24.53 -18.26
C PRO A 433 -17.27 -23.84 -19.25
N PRO A 434 -17.96 -24.60 -20.12
CA PRO A 434 -18.99 -24.07 -20.99
C PRO A 434 -20.14 -23.46 -20.17
N SER A 435 -20.80 -22.43 -20.71
CA SER A 435 -21.82 -21.72 -19.95
C SER A 435 -23.05 -22.61 -19.71
N PRO A 436 -23.58 -22.69 -18.47
CA PRO A 436 -24.72 -23.55 -18.15
C PRO A 436 -25.96 -23.22 -18.98
N TYR A 437 -26.16 -21.95 -19.32
CA TYR A 437 -27.29 -21.52 -20.15
C TYR A 437 -27.16 -21.99 -21.61
N LEU A 438 -25.96 -21.88 -22.21
CA LEU A 438 -25.76 -22.39 -23.57
C LEU A 438 -25.82 -23.91 -23.61
N MET A 439 -25.27 -24.59 -22.61
CA MET A 439 -25.44 -26.04 -22.46
C MET A 439 -26.91 -26.42 -22.34
N TRP A 440 -27.68 -25.69 -21.52
CA TRP A 440 -29.13 -25.93 -21.38
C TRP A 440 -29.87 -25.67 -22.69
N LEU A 441 -29.51 -24.63 -23.44
CA LEU A 441 -30.12 -24.32 -24.74
C LEU A 441 -29.80 -25.40 -25.77
N GLN A 442 -28.53 -25.81 -25.88
CA GLN A 442 -28.09 -26.90 -26.74
C GLN A 442 -28.76 -28.22 -26.38
N GLU A 443 -28.88 -28.54 -25.09
CA GLU A 443 -29.57 -29.74 -24.61
C GLU A 443 -31.08 -29.67 -24.89
N ARG A 444 -31.70 -28.49 -24.78
CA ARG A 444 -33.10 -28.26 -25.14
C ARG A 444 -33.33 -28.41 -26.64
N GLU A 445 -32.42 -27.92 -27.48
CA GLU A 445 -32.46 -28.11 -28.94
C GLU A 445 -32.23 -29.58 -29.30
N ARG A 446 -31.26 -30.24 -28.67
CA ARG A 446 -31.01 -31.67 -28.83
C ARG A 446 -32.24 -32.51 -28.51
N ARG A 447 -32.96 -32.21 -27.42
CA ARG A 447 -34.22 -32.91 -27.09
C ARG A 447 -35.35 -32.66 -28.11
N LYS A 448 -35.29 -31.54 -28.85
CA LYS A 448 -36.25 -31.24 -29.92
C LYS A 448 -35.87 -31.90 -31.25
N THR A 449 -34.59 -32.13 -31.52
CA THR A 449 -34.13 -32.66 -32.82
C THR A 449 -33.78 -34.15 -32.78
N ASN A 450 -33.46 -34.69 -31.61
CA ASN A 450 -33.10 -36.09 -31.42
C ASN A 450 -34.35 -36.94 -31.24
N VAL A 451 -34.83 -37.53 -32.34
CA VAL A 451 -35.98 -38.45 -32.34
C VAL A 451 -35.75 -39.69 -31.47
N LEU A 452 -34.49 -40.07 -31.26
CA LEU A 452 -34.11 -41.21 -30.42
C LEU A 452 -34.11 -40.88 -28.91
N ASP A 453 -34.34 -39.62 -28.53
CA ASP A 453 -34.47 -39.25 -27.12
C ASP A 453 -35.88 -39.61 -26.63
N PRO A 454 -36.03 -40.44 -25.57
CA PRO A 454 -37.35 -40.80 -25.03
C PRO A 454 -38.19 -39.56 -24.69
N SER A 455 -37.53 -38.46 -24.27
CA SER A 455 -38.16 -37.17 -23.95
C SER A 455 -38.81 -36.46 -25.14
N HIS A 456 -38.46 -36.85 -26.38
CA HIS A 456 -39.02 -36.29 -27.62
C HIS A 456 -40.47 -36.74 -27.86
N HIS A 457 -40.81 -37.97 -27.48
CA HIS A 457 -42.15 -38.55 -27.66
C HIS A 457 -43.15 -38.14 -26.55
N PHE A 458 -42.68 -37.40 -25.55
CA PHE A 458 -43.50 -36.97 -24.44
C PHE A 458 -44.32 -35.73 -24.81
N PRO A 459 -45.68 -35.80 -24.84
CA PRO A 459 -46.51 -34.68 -25.24
C PRO A 459 -46.34 -33.49 -24.28
N PRO A 460 -46.49 -32.23 -24.76
CA PRO A 460 -46.35 -31.05 -23.92
C PRO A 460 -47.41 -31.04 -22.80
N LEU A 461 -47.04 -30.45 -21.65
CA LEU A 461 -47.89 -30.34 -20.44
C LEU A 461 -49.35 -29.94 -20.72
N PRO A 462 -49.67 -28.92 -21.55
CA PRO A 462 -51.07 -28.59 -21.86
C PRO A 462 -51.82 -29.76 -22.51
N ASN A 463 -51.18 -30.51 -23.41
CA ASN A 463 -51.79 -31.68 -24.05
C ASN A 463 -51.98 -32.84 -23.06
N ARG A 464 -51.11 -32.99 -22.06
CA ARG A 464 -51.31 -33.97 -20.98
C ARG A 464 -52.45 -33.60 -20.05
N LEU A 465 -52.57 -32.31 -19.72
CA LEU A 465 -53.67 -31.80 -18.91
C LEU A 465 -55.00 -31.93 -19.68
N LEU A 466 -55.01 -31.64 -20.99
CA LEU A 466 -56.16 -31.85 -21.86
C LEU A 466 -56.49 -33.34 -22.03
N ALA A 467 -55.50 -34.22 -22.14
CA ALA A 467 -55.71 -35.67 -22.21
C ALA A 467 -56.26 -36.23 -20.90
N ARG A 468 -55.74 -35.79 -19.74
CA ARG A 468 -56.29 -36.12 -18.42
C ARG A 468 -57.70 -35.57 -18.23
N ALA A 469 -57.96 -34.34 -18.66
CA ALA A 469 -59.30 -33.75 -18.61
C ALA A 469 -60.28 -34.48 -19.53
N ARG A 470 -59.84 -34.93 -20.71
CA ARG A 470 -60.65 -35.77 -21.62
C ARG A 470 -60.86 -37.19 -21.09
N GLN A 471 -59.90 -37.75 -20.35
CA GLN A 471 -60.07 -39.03 -19.66
C GLN A 471 -61.06 -38.93 -18.50
N LEU A 472 -61.15 -37.77 -17.84
CA LEU A 472 -62.15 -37.51 -16.79
C LEU A 472 -63.56 -37.29 -17.35
N THR A 473 -63.72 -36.90 -18.62
CA THR A 473 -65.03 -36.65 -19.26
C THR A 473 -65.52 -37.78 -20.17
N LYS A 474 -64.68 -38.77 -20.51
CA LYS A 474 -65.11 -39.96 -21.26
C LYS A 474 -65.56 -41.08 -20.33
N ARG A 475 -66.78 -41.58 -20.55
CA ARG A 475 -67.30 -42.82 -19.96
C ARG A 475 -66.44 -44.00 -20.47
N THR A 476 -66.07 -44.89 -19.56
CA THR A 476 -65.25 -46.08 -19.81
C THR A 476 -65.90 -46.98 -20.85
N GLU A 477 -65.24 -47.16 -22.01
CA GLU A 477 -65.48 -48.27 -22.93
C GLU A 477 -64.40 -49.34 -22.69
N PRO A 478 -64.72 -50.64 -22.86
CA PRO A 478 -63.84 -51.74 -22.47
C PRO A 478 -62.59 -51.79 -23.35
N ALA A 479 -61.47 -52.14 -22.71
CA ALA A 479 -60.15 -52.19 -23.30
C ALA A 479 -60.09 -53.19 -24.48
N GLY A 480 -59.97 -52.65 -25.70
CA GLY A 480 -59.42 -53.38 -26.83
C GLY A 480 -57.88 -53.38 -26.73
N GLU A 481 -57.28 -54.55 -26.95
CA GLU A 481 -55.84 -54.82 -26.85
C GLU A 481 -54.99 -53.74 -27.53
N HIS A 482 -54.20 -53.02 -26.73
CA HIS A 482 -53.02 -52.33 -27.22
C HIS A 482 -51.80 -53.19 -26.97
N THR A 483 -51.34 -53.88 -28.02
CA THR A 483 -50.00 -54.46 -28.08
C THR A 483 -48.96 -53.33 -27.91
N PRO A 484 -48.02 -53.43 -26.96
CA PRO A 484 -46.95 -52.45 -26.84
C PRO A 484 -45.99 -52.61 -28.02
N LEU A 485 -45.90 -51.57 -28.86
CA LEU A 485 -44.80 -51.43 -29.80
C LEU A 485 -43.52 -51.24 -28.99
N LEU A 486 -42.70 -52.30 -28.96
CA LEU A 486 -41.26 -52.22 -28.71
C LEU A 486 -40.65 -51.41 -29.85
N LEU A 487 -40.28 -50.16 -29.60
CA LEU A 487 -39.07 -49.49 -30.11
C LEU A 487 -38.92 -48.10 -29.49
#